data_AF-A0A1Q5SZ31-F1
#
_entry.id   AF-A0A1Q5SZ31-F1
#
_cell.length_a   1.000
_cell.length_b   1.000
_cell.length_c   1.000
_cell.angle_alpha   90.00
_cell.angle_beta   90.00
_cell.angle_gamma   90.00
#
_symmetry.space_group_name_H-M   'P 1'
#
loop_
_entity.id
_entity.type
_entity.pdbx_description
1 polymer ?
#
loop_
_entity_poly.entity_id
_entity_poly.type
_entity_poly.pdbx_seq_one_letter_code
_entity_poly.pdbx_strand_id
1 'polypeptide(L)'
;MLQGGQVQHLAARARGVKERISTITSYRSSVPTVYDSSYMTNIRPYANLNSLYPEWIQYRLRKLGDEINNYLNKIENEPELALDKVQLETLINEQAEYLRQTSRQMVSPEEGQRILKKYGSTAYYDAPRIWIKVQSLPEFNITASSADKNRLWMPGSTYWLDLQSSIETLRLGKSLKSTMGNLTWDDKRQYFMGDELMRQGLNEMFLDWLGVSGLWDLYCKMA
;
A
#
# COMPACT_ATOMS: atom_id res chain seq x y z
N MET A 1 -10.53 10.96 -8.07
CA MET A 1 -9.62 9.99 -7.44
C MET A 1 -10.06 8.58 -7.84
N LEU A 2 -9.11 7.69 -8.18
CA LEU A 2 -9.35 6.46 -8.96
C LEU A 2 -9.38 5.19 -8.09
N GLN A 3 -10.41 4.35 -8.21
CA GLN A 3 -10.39 2.94 -7.77
C GLN A 3 -9.98 2.01 -8.92
N GLY A 4 -8.85 2.31 -9.56
CA GLY A 4 -8.41 1.61 -10.78
C GLY A 4 -8.21 0.10 -10.63
N GLY A 5 -7.96 -0.39 -9.41
CA GLY A 5 -7.80 -1.82 -9.10
C GLY A 5 -9.11 -2.60 -8.97
N GLN A 6 -10.27 -1.95 -8.96
CA GLN A 6 -11.59 -2.58 -8.83
C GLN A 6 -12.32 -2.72 -10.17
N VAL A 7 -11.73 -2.22 -11.26
CA VAL A 7 -12.35 -2.19 -12.59
C VAL A 7 -11.46 -2.90 -13.60
N GLN A 8 -12.02 -3.79 -14.40
CA GLN A 8 -11.31 -4.37 -15.55
C GLN A 8 -11.27 -3.34 -16.69
N HIS A 9 -10.06 -2.93 -17.07
CA HIS A 9 -9.87 -1.95 -18.14
C HIS A 9 -9.90 -2.63 -19.50
N LEU A 10 -10.78 -2.18 -20.40
CA LEU A 10 -10.75 -2.54 -21.80
C LEU A 10 -10.05 -1.43 -22.60
N ALA A 11 -8.81 -1.67 -23.02
CA ALA A 11 -8.07 -0.76 -23.89
C ALA A 11 -8.32 -1.14 -25.36
N ALA A 12 -9.28 -0.50 -26.01
CA ALA A 12 -9.56 -0.75 -27.42
C ALA A 12 -8.37 -0.27 -28.28
N ARG A 13 -7.91 -1.11 -29.21
CA ARG A 13 -6.93 -0.67 -30.23
C ARG A 13 -7.65 0.25 -31.22
N ALA A 14 -7.09 1.42 -31.46
CA ALA A 14 -7.51 2.24 -32.57
C ALA A 14 -7.03 1.62 -33.89
N ARG A 15 -7.91 1.54 -34.89
CA ARG A 15 -7.62 0.90 -36.18
C ARG A 15 -6.61 1.75 -36.95
N GLY A 16 -5.48 1.16 -37.35
CA GLY A 16 -4.46 1.82 -38.19
C GLY A 16 -3.40 2.63 -37.43
N VAL A 17 -3.43 2.66 -36.10
CA VAL A 17 -2.42 3.36 -35.27
C VAL A 17 -1.90 2.47 -34.14
N LYS A 18 -0.72 2.80 -33.58
CA LYS A 18 -0.14 2.09 -32.42
C LYS A 18 -0.81 2.47 -31.09
N GLU A 19 -1.53 3.58 -31.07
CA GLU A 19 -2.15 4.15 -29.88
C GLU A 19 -3.38 3.35 -29.43
N ARG A 20 -3.69 3.46 -28.14
CA ARG A 20 -4.87 2.84 -27.52
C ARG A 20 -5.65 3.92 -26.80
N ILE A 21 -6.97 3.88 -26.92
CA ILE A 21 -7.87 4.72 -26.14
C ILE A 21 -8.45 3.85 -25.03
N SER A 22 -8.22 4.28 -23.80
CA SER A 22 -8.84 3.69 -22.61
C SER A 22 -9.71 4.76 -21.96
N THR A 23 -11.02 4.53 -21.92
CA THR A 23 -11.95 5.38 -21.16
C THR A 23 -12.09 4.79 -19.77
N ILE A 24 -11.66 5.55 -18.76
CA ILE A 24 -11.78 5.14 -17.35
C ILE A 24 -12.83 6.05 -16.72
N THR A 25 -14.02 5.51 -16.47
CA THR A 25 -15.02 6.21 -15.68
C THR A 25 -14.73 6.00 -14.20
N SER A 26 -14.45 7.10 -13.51
CA SER A 26 -14.09 7.09 -12.09
C SER A 26 -15.35 6.91 -11.24
N TYR A 27 -15.68 5.69 -10.87
CA TYR A 27 -16.75 5.43 -9.89
C TYR A 27 -16.14 5.31 -8.49
N ARG A 28 -16.59 6.15 -7.57
CA ARG A 28 -16.54 5.90 -6.12
C ARG A 28 -17.85 5.19 -5.78
N SER A 29 -17.82 4.20 -4.90
CA SER A 29 -19.06 3.73 -4.27
C SER A 29 -19.74 4.92 -3.57
N SER A 30 -20.95 5.25 -4.00
CA SER A 30 -21.81 6.23 -3.32
C SER A 30 -22.39 5.67 -2.03
N VAL A 31 -22.22 4.37 -1.78
CA VAL A 31 -22.74 3.67 -0.60
C VAL A 31 -21.85 4.03 0.60
N PRO A 32 -22.42 4.65 1.64
CA PRO A 32 -21.76 4.82 2.93
C PRO A 32 -21.24 3.49 3.47
N THR A 33 -20.24 3.51 4.33
CA THR A 33 -19.68 2.34 5.04
C THR A 33 -18.92 1.34 4.17
N VAL A 34 -18.88 1.53 2.85
CA VAL A 34 -18.04 0.71 1.97
C VAL A 34 -16.59 1.17 2.07
N TYR A 35 -15.70 0.25 2.46
CA TYR A 35 -14.27 0.50 2.56
C TYR A 35 -13.68 1.02 1.23
N ASP A 36 -12.83 2.05 1.28
CA ASP A 36 -12.13 2.56 0.10
C ASP A 36 -10.74 1.96 -0.03
N SER A 37 -10.60 1.05 -0.99
CA SER A 37 -9.34 0.40 -1.34
C SER A 37 -8.49 1.20 -2.33
N SER A 38 -8.77 2.49 -2.58
CA SER A 38 -7.94 3.34 -3.45
C SER A 38 -6.48 3.38 -2.98
N TYR A 39 -5.54 3.39 -3.92
CA TYR A 39 -4.09 3.55 -3.68
C TYR A 39 -3.43 4.31 -4.84
N MET A 40 -2.26 4.90 -4.60
CA MET A 40 -1.56 5.75 -5.57
C MET A 40 -0.32 5.11 -6.21
N THR A 41 0.02 3.87 -5.82
CA THR A 41 1.26 3.18 -6.24
C THR A 41 1.58 3.32 -7.73
N ASN A 42 0.61 3.06 -8.59
CA ASN A 42 0.87 3.06 -10.04
C ASN A 42 1.09 4.47 -10.63
N ILE A 43 0.54 5.50 -9.99
CA ILE A 43 0.52 6.87 -10.54
C ILE A 43 1.64 7.76 -9.95
N ARG A 44 2.15 7.44 -8.76
CA ARG A 44 3.19 8.25 -8.08
C ARG A 44 4.43 8.55 -8.94
N PRO A 45 4.96 7.61 -9.76
CA PRO A 45 6.19 7.88 -10.51
C PRO A 45 6.12 8.97 -11.56
N TYR A 46 4.94 9.25 -12.11
CA TYR A 46 4.76 10.20 -13.21
C TYR A 46 3.79 11.34 -12.91
N ALA A 47 3.06 11.27 -11.79
CA ALA A 47 2.15 12.33 -11.39
C ALA A 47 2.90 13.52 -10.78
N ASN A 48 2.32 14.72 -10.93
CA ASN A 48 2.75 15.88 -10.16
C ASN A 48 2.24 15.76 -8.71
N LEU A 49 3.10 15.29 -7.81
CA LEU A 49 2.74 15.02 -6.41
C LEU A 49 2.32 16.27 -5.63
N ASN A 50 2.84 17.46 -5.99
CA ASN A 50 2.45 18.73 -5.36
C ASN A 50 0.99 19.09 -5.62
N SER A 51 0.40 18.61 -6.72
CA SER A 51 -1.02 18.76 -7.03
C SER A 51 -1.82 17.55 -6.57
N LEU A 52 -1.32 16.34 -6.80
CA LEU A 52 -2.02 15.10 -6.48
C LEU A 52 -2.25 14.92 -4.97
N TYR A 53 -1.29 15.27 -4.12
CA TYR A 53 -1.38 15.04 -2.68
C TYR A 53 -2.45 15.89 -1.99
N PRO A 54 -2.57 17.20 -2.26
CA PRO A 54 -3.70 18.00 -1.79
C PRO A 54 -5.06 17.43 -2.21
N GLU A 55 -5.20 17.01 -3.47
CA GLU A 55 -6.44 16.40 -3.97
C GLU A 55 -6.74 15.07 -3.29
N TRP A 56 -5.72 14.23 -3.12
CA TRP A 56 -5.82 12.94 -2.44
C TRP A 56 -6.27 13.10 -1.00
N ILE A 57 -5.58 13.93 -0.21
CA ILE A 57 -5.92 14.10 1.20
C ILE A 57 -7.28 14.79 1.36
N GLN A 58 -7.62 15.76 0.52
CA GLN A 58 -8.93 16.40 0.53
C GLN A 58 -10.05 15.38 0.30
N TYR A 59 -9.90 14.53 -0.72
CA TYR A 59 -10.86 13.46 -0.96
C TYR A 59 -10.94 12.52 0.24
N ARG A 60 -9.79 12.05 0.77
CA ARG A 60 -9.78 11.02 1.81
C ARG A 60 -10.42 11.55 3.10
N LEU A 61 -10.18 12.81 3.44
CA LEU A 61 -10.78 13.49 4.59
C LEU A 61 -12.28 13.75 4.41
N ARG A 62 -12.73 14.17 3.22
CA ARG A 62 -14.17 14.30 2.93
C ARG A 62 -14.90 12.98 3.11
N LYS A 63 -14.35 11.89 2.56
CA LYS A 63 -14.92 10.56 2.74
C LYS A 63 -14.96 10.17 4.22
N LEU A 64 -13.88 10.36 4.97
CA LEU A 64 -13.87 10.08 6.41
C LEU A 64 -14.95 10.89 7.15
N GLY A 65 -15.13 12.16 6.79
CA GLY A 65 -16.19 13.01 7.34
C GLY A 65 -17.59 12.48 7.01
N ASP A 66 -17.84 12.07 5.76
CA ASP A 66 -19.10 11.42 5.36
C ASP A 66 -19.36 10.17 6.23
N GLU A 67 -18.36 9.31 6.41
CA GLU A 67 -18.47 8.09 7.22
C GLU A 67 -18.77 8.42 8.69
N ILE A 68 -18.02 9.32 9.32
CA ILE A 68 -18.23 9.72 10.72
C ILE A 68 -19.65 10.26 10.92
N ASN A 69 -20.12 11.14 10.03
CA ASN A 69 -21.48 11.69 10.11
C ASN A 69 -22.54 10.59 9.96
N ASN A 70 -22.33 9.62 9.07
CA ASN A 70 -23.25 8.49 8.92
C ASN A 70 -23.31 7.62 10.17
N TYR A 71 -22.18 7.37 10.83
CA TYR A 71 -22.15 6.62 12.09
C TYR A 71 -22.77 7.39 13.25
N LEU A 72 -22.53 8.70 13.34
CA LEU A 72 -23.17 9.55 14.34
C LEU A 72 -24.69 9.51 14.19
N ASN A 73 -25.20 9.70 12.97
CA ASN A 73 -26.63 9.60 12.68
C ASN A 73 -27.20 8.22 13.06
N LYS A 74 -26.46 7.13 12.81
CA LYS A 74 -26.89 5.78 13.23
C LYS A 74 -26.99 5.67 14.76
N ILE A 75 -25.99 6.13 15.49
CA ILE A 75 -25.97 6.11 16.95
C ILE A 75 -27.12 6.94 17.53
N GLU A 76 -27.42 8.10 16.96
CA GLU A 76 -28.53 8.96 17.40
C GLU A 76 -29.90 8.32 17.19
N ASN A 77 -30.07 7.52 16.11
CA ASN A 77 -31.33 6.84 15.79
C ASN A 77 -31.46 5.44 16.43
N GLU A 78 -30.36 4.79 16.74
CA GLU A 78 -30.28 3.43 17.32
C GLU A 78 -29.32 3.42 18.54
N PRO A 79 -29.78 3.88 19.72
CA PRO A 79 -28.92 4.04 20.90
C PRO A 79 -28.27 2.72 21.37
N GLU A 80 -28.87 1.56 21.10
CA GLU A 80 -28.26 0.25 21.37
C GLU A 80 -26.93 0.04 20.65
N LEU A 81 -26.72 0.65 19.48
CA LEU A 81 -25.47 0.56 18.73
C LEU A 81 -24.30 1.25 19.48
N ALA A 82 -24.60 2.28 20.26
CA ALA A 82 -23.60 2.91 21.14
C ALA A 82 -23.18 2.00 22.30
N LEU A 83 -24.04 1.05 22.67
CA LEU A 83 -23.79 0.08 23.74
C LEU A 83 -23.06 -1.17 23.22
N ASP A 84 -23.05 -1.40 21.92
CA ASP A 84 -22.25 -2.45 21.28
C ASP A 84 -20.78 -2.01 21.13
N LYS A 85 -20.03 -2.25 22.20
CA LYS A 85 -18.59 -1.96 22.27
C LYS A 85 -17.79 -2.63 21.15
N VAL A 86 -18.19 -3.82 20.69
CA VAL A 86 -17.45 -4.59 19.68
C VAL A 86 -17.60 -3.94 18.31
N GLN A 87 -18.82 -3.53 17.95
CA GLN A 87 -19.06 -2.81 16.70
C GLN A 87 -18.37 -1.44 16.68
N LEU A 88 -18.43 -0.71 17.80
CA LEU A 88 -17.77 0.59 17.92
C LEU A 88 -16.25 0.49 17.83
N GLU A 89 -15.63 -0.50 18.49
CA GLU A 89 -14.20 -0.75 18.40
C GLU A 89 -13.77 -1.11 16.97
N THR A 90 -14.55 -1.95 16.29
CA THR A 90 -14.31 -2.32 14.88
C THR A 90 -14.31 -1.07 14.00
N LEU A 91 -15.34 -0.23 14.14
CA LEU A 91 -15.44 1.02 13.41
C LEU A 91 -14.23 1.93 13.62
N ILE A 92 -13.87 2.20 14.87
CA ILE A 92 -12.75 3.09 15.21
C ILE A 92 -11.45 2.58 14.60
N ASN A 93 -11.20 1.27 14.71
CA ASN A 93 -10.02 0.63 14.15
C ASN A 93 -9.97 0.74 12.62
N GLU A 94 -11.12 0.59 11.93
CA GLU A 94 -11.20 0.78 10.49
C GLU A 94 -10.89 2.23 10.06
N GLN A 95 -11.37 3.23 10.79
CA GLN A 95 -11.07 4.63 10.50
C GLN A 95 -9.60 4.97 10.79
N ALA A 96 -9.04 4.44 11.88
CA ALA A 96 -7.63 4.60 12.20
C ALA A 96 -6.74 3.99 11.10
N GLU A 97 -7.08 2.79 10.62
CA GLU A 97 -6.34 2.13 9.56
C GLU A 97 -6.46 2.88 8.22
N TYR A 98 -7.64 3.41 7.91
CA TYR A 98 -7.87 4.24 6.73
C TYR A 98 -6.97 5.49 6.72
N LEU A 99 -6.84 6.17 7.86
CA LEU A 99 -5.95 7.33 8.02
C LEU A 99 -4.48 6.94 7.94
N ARG A 100 -4.10 5.83 8.60
CA ARG A 100 -2.73 5.29 8.54
C ARG A 100 -2.34 5.02 7.09
N GLN A 101 -3.15 4.26 6.35
CA GLN A 101 -2.91 3.97 4.93
C GLN A 101 -2.85 5.25 4.10
N THR A 102 -3.72 6.22 4.36
CA THR A 102 -3.72 7.52 3.66
C THR A 102 -2.38 8.22 3.82
N SER A 103 -1.87 8.30 5.05
CA SER A 103 -0.55 8.88 5.34
C SER A 103 0.59 8.11 4.66
N ARG A 104 0.57 6.78 4.70
CA ARG A 104 1.60 5.93 4.08
C ARG A 104 1.69 6.10 2.56
N GLN A 105 0.57 6.32 1.89
CA GLN A 105 0.54 6.54 0.45
C GLN A 105 1.14 7.90 0.02
N MET A 106 1.31 8.84 0.96
CA MET A 106 1.84 10.19 0.72
C MET A 106 3.35 10.24 0.98
N VAL A 107 4.11 9.43 0.25
CA VAL A 107 5.58 9.39 0.33
C VAL A 107 6.17 10.74 -0.12
N SER A 108 7.24 11.21 0.52
CA SER A 108 7.86 12.50 0.16
C SER A 108 8.20 12.55 -1.34
N PRO A 109 7.87 13.65 -2.05
CA PRO A 109 8.23 13.81 -3.45
C PRO A 109 9.75 13.72 -3.69
N GLU A 110 10.55 14.25 -2.78
CA GLU A 110 12.01 14.22 -2.83
C GLU A 110 12.52 12.78 -2.72
N GLU A 111 11.98 12.00 -1.79
CA GLU A 111 12.31 10.59 -1.63
C GLU A 111 11.92 9.80 -2.88
N GLY A 112 10.69 9.97 -3.38
CA GLY A 112 10.22 9.29 -4.59
C GLY A 112 11.13 9.58 -5.80
N GLN A 113 11.49 10.85 -6.02
CA GLN A 113 12.41 11.23 -7.10
C GLN A 113 13.81 10.66 -6.92
N ARG A 114 14.35 10.66 -5.69
CA ARG A 114 15.65 10.05 -5.37
C ARG A 114 15.67 8.58 -5.78
N ILE A 115 14.63 7.82 -5.42
CA ILE A 115 14.54 6.40 -5.72
C ILE A 115 14.39 6.15 -7.23
N LEU A 116 13.53 6.90 -7.90
CA LEU A 116 13.35 6.78 -9.35
C LEU A 116 14.64 7.12 -10.11
N LYS A 117 15.41 8.11 -9.63
CA LYS A 117 16.73 8.43 -10.20
C LYS A 117 17.75 7.31 -9.97
N LYS A 118 17.71 6.65 -8.81
CA LYS A 118 18.67 5.60 -8.45
C LYS A 118 18.42 4.27 -9.16
N TYR A 119 17.16 3.82 -9.21
CA TYR A 119 16.81 2.48 -9.71
C TYR A 119 16.06 2.49 -11.05
N GLY A 120 15.55 3.65 -11.47
CA GLY A 120 14.75 3.79 -12.68
C GLY A 120 13.28 3.43 -12.49
N SER A 121 12.44 3.94 -13.40
CA SER A 121 11.00 3.67 -13.43
C SER A 121 10.68 2.20 -13.75
N THR A 122 11.54 1.52 -14.51
CA THR A 122 11.34 0.09 -14.83
C THR A 122 11.40 -0.76 -13.56
N ALA A 123 12.42 -0.55 -12.72
CA ALA A 123 12.52 -1.26 -11.44
C ALA A 123 11.36 -0.97 -10.50
N TYR A 124 10.84 0.27 -10.53
CA TYR A 124 9.65 0.65 -9.76
C TYR A 124 8.43 -0.21 -10.09
N TYR A 125 8.14 -0.37 -11.39
CA TYR A 125 6.97 -1.13 -11.84
C TYR A 125 7.20 -2.65 -11.75
N ASP A 126 8.45 -3.10 -11.92
CA ASP A 126 8.82 -4.51 -11.77
C ASP A 126 9.06 -4.93 -10.30
N ALA A 127 8.90 -4.04 -9.32
CA ALA A 127 9.14 -4.33 -7.90
C ALA A 127 8.51 -5.66 -7.41
N PRO A 128 7.25 -6.02 -7.74
CA PRO A 128 6.71 -7.34 -7.38
C PRO A 128 7.49 -8.52 -7.97
N ARG A 129 7.93 -8.40 -9.23
CA ARG A 129 8.72 -9.45 -9.91
C ARG A 129 10.12 -9.54 -9.36
N ILE A 130 10.74 -8.40 -9.07
CA ILE A 130 12.05 -8.31 -8.42
C ILE A 130 11.97 -9.01 -7.06
N TRP A 131 10.91 -8.75 -6.29
CA TRP A 131 10.73 -9.37 -4.98
C TRP A 131 10.64 -10.90 -5.05
N ILE A 132 9.86 -11.44 -5.99
CA ILE A 132 9.77 -12.89 -6.23
C ILE A 132 11.15 -13.48 -6.56
N LYS A 133 11.92 -12.83 -7.44
CA LYS A 133 13.26 -13.31 -7.81
C LYS A 133 14.23 -13.25 -6.61
N VAL A 134 14.22 -12.16 -5.86
CA VAL A 134 15.07 -11.98 -4.67
C VAL A 134 14.79 -13.06 -3.62
N GLN A 135 13.52 -13.44 -3.42
CA GLN A 135 13.16 -14.50 -2.48
C GLN A 135 13.71 -15.89 -2.86
N SER A 136 14.05 -16.10 -4.13
CA SER A 136 14.64 -17.37 -4.60
C SER A 136 16.15 -17.46 -4.35
N LEU A 137 16.79 -16.39 -3.89
CA LEU A 137 18.22 -16.38 -3.60
C LEU A 137 18.56 -17.25 -2.38
N PRO A 138 19.66 -18.02 -2.41
CA PRO A 138 20.12 -18.81 -1.26
C PRO A 138 20.38 -17.94 -0.02
N GLU A 139 20.95 -16.76 -0.20
CA GLU A 139 21.32 -15.82 0.86
C GLU A 139 20.15 -14.94 1.33
N PHE A 140 18.96 -15.10 0.74
CA PHE A 140 17.82 -14.23 0.98
C PHE A 140 17.48 -14.10 2.47
N ASN A 141 17.21 -15.22 3.14
CA ASN A 141 16.74 -15.23 4.53
C ASN A 141 17.77 -14.61 5.48
N ILE A 142 19.06 -14.90 5.27
CA ILE A 142 20.14 -14.38 6.11
C ILE A 142 20.25 -12.86 5.93
N THR A 143 20.28 -12.40 4.68
CA THR A 143 20.43 -10.99 4.34
C THR A 143 19.22 -10.17 4.78
N ALA A 144 18.00 -10.62 4.48
CA ALA A 144 16.77 -9.97 4.90
C ALA A 144 16.63 -9.94 6.44
N SER A 145 16.91 -11.06 7.12
CA SER A 145 16.86 -11.10 8.58
C SER A 145 17.89 -10.18 9.22
N SER A 146 19.09 -10.07 8.65
CA SER A 146 20.13 -9.17 9.17
C SER A 146 19.73 -7.71 9.02
N ALA A 147 19.21 -7.34 7.84
CA ALA A 147 18.73 -5.98 7.57
C ALA A 147 17.61 -5.56 8.53
N ASP A 148 16.65 -6.45 8.79
CA ASP A 148 15.50 -6.18 9.63
C ASP A 148 15.85 -6.15 11.13
N LYS A 149 16.62 -7.12 11.62
CA LYS A 149 17.03 -7.17 13.04
C LYS A 149 17.87 -5.96 13.44
N ASN A 150 18.77 -5.54 12.55
CA ASN A 150 19.66 -4.41 12.80
C ASN A 150 19.04 -3.06 12.41
N ARG A 151 17.81 -3.06 11.85
CA ARG A 151 17.10 -1.88 11.35
C ARG A 151 17.98 -0.98 10.48
N LEU A 152 18.75 -1.58 9.57
CA LEU A 152 19.75 -0.86 8.75
C LEU A 152 19.11 0.23 7.89
N TRP A 153 17.85 0.02 7.49
CA TRP A 153 17.09 0.94 6.65
C TRP A 153 16.13 1.78 7.48
N MET A 154 16.32 3.10 7.48
CA MET A 154 15.47 4.09 8.15
C MET A 154 15.07 3.67 9.58
N PRO A 155 16.02 3.57 10.53
CA PRO A 155 15.79 2.96 11.85
C PRO A 155 14.69 3.64 12.70
N GLY A 156 14.47 4.94 12.49
CA GLY A 156 13.41 5.71 13.15
C GLY A 156 12.08 5.76 12.41
N SER A 157 11.94 5.04 11.30
CA SER A 157 10.71 5.08 10.51
C SER A 157 9.56 4.34 11.19
N THR A 158 8.36 4.81 10.92
CA THR A 158 7.14 4.18 11.43
C THR A 158 6.77 2.89 10.68
N TYR A 159 7.43 2.59 9.56
CA TYR A 159 7.29 1.31 8.85
C TYR A 159 7.68 0.11 9.72
N TRP A 160 8.63 0.30 10.66
CA TRP A 160 8.97 -0.75 11.62
C TRP A 160 7.80 -1.10 12.54
N LEU A 161 6.99 -0.10 12.93
CA LEU A 161 5.80 -0.33 13.74
C LEU A 161 4.73 -1.08 12.93
N ASP A 162 4.56 -0.70 11.66
CA ASP A 162 3.63 -1.38 10.76
C ASP A 162 4.05 -2.86 10.53
N LEU A 163 5.35 -3.12 10.36
CA LEU A 163 5.89 -4.47 10.24
C LEU A 163 5.60 -5.31 11.50
N GLN A 164 5.87 -4.78 12.70
CA GLN A 164 5.60 -5.52 13.94
C GLN A 164 4.11 -5.80 14.13
N SER A 165 3.25 -4.81 13.86
CA SER A 165 1.80 -4.97 13.92
C SER A 165 1.32 -6.04 12.93
N SER A 166 1.90 -6.07 11.73
CA SER A 166 1.55 -7.03 10.69
C SER A 166 2.01 -8.45 11.06
N ILE A 167 3.23 -8.61 11.57
CA ILE A 167 3.75 -9.89 12.08
C ILE A 167 2.84 -10.44 13.18
N GLU A 168 2.45 -9.61 14.14
CA GLU A 168 1.56 -10.05 15.23
C GLU A 168 0.17 -10.44 14.71
N THR A 169 -0.36 -9.68 13.76
CA THR A 169 -1.65 -10.00 13.13
C THR A 169 -1.60 -11.35 12.40
N LEU A 170 -0.52 -11.62 11.67
CA LEU A 170 -0.30 -12.91 11.00
C LEU A 170 -0.11 -14.05 12.00
N ARG A 171 0.60 -13.81 13.11
CA ARG A 171 0.79 -14.79 14.20
C ARG A 171 -0.54 -15.20 14.83
N LEU A 172 -1.51 -14.28 14.88
CA LEU A 172 -2.88 -14.53 15.33
C LEU A 172 -3.77 -15.21 14.26
N GLY A 173 -3.22 -15.57 13.10
CA GLY A 173 -3.94 -16.22 12.00
C GLY A 173 -4.90 -15.29 11.24
N LYS A 174 -4.78 -13.97 11.43
CA LYS A 174 -5.64 -12.99 10.76
C LYS A 174 -5.04 -12.57 9.42
N SER A 175 -5.90 -12.26 8.45
CA SER A 175 -5.47 -11.72 7.15
C SER A 175 -5.10 -10.24 7.25
N LEU A 176 -4.12 -9.81 6.45
CA LEU A 176 -3.77 -8.39 6.29
C LEU A 176 -4.46 -7.80 5.07
N LYS A 177 -4.90 -6.54 5.15
CA LYS A 177 -5.34 -5.80 3.96
C LYS A 177 -4.12 -5.45 3.10
N SER A 178 -4.21 -5.53 1.78
CA SER A 178 -3.15 -5.12 0.84
C SER A 178 -3.72 -4.30 -0.31
N THR A 179 -2.86 -3.53 -0.99
CA THR A 179 -3.17 -2.92 -2.28
C THR A 179 -3.57 -3.95 -3.35
N MET A 180 -3.21 -5.23 -3.16
CA MET A 180 -3.57 -6.34 -4.05
C MET A 180 -4.70 -7.24 -3.53
N GLY A 181 -5.40 -6.85 -2.44
CA GLY A 181 -6.46 -7.65 -1.81
C GLY A 181 -6.09 -8.15 -0.41
N ASN A 182 -6.84 -9.10 0.15
CA ASN A 182 -6.50 -9.66 1.46
C ASN A 182 -5.32 -10.63 1.32
N LEU A 183 -4.26 -10.37 2.08
CA LEU A 183 -3.08 -11.23 2.17
C LEU A 183 -3.27 -12.24 3.31
N THR A 184 -3.29 -13.51 2.95
CA THR A 184 -3.12 -14.64 3.87
C THR A 184 -1.69 -15.12 3.79
N TRP A 185 -1.00 -15.19 4.92
CA TRP A 185 0.38 -15.66 4.99
C TRP A 185 0.43 -17.16 5.24
N ASP A 186 1.26 -17.88 4.49
CA ASP A 186 1.36 -19.35 4.57
C ASP A 186 2.43 -19.85 5.56
N ASP A 187 3.06 -18.93 6.30
CA ASP A 187 4.08 -19.15 7.34
C ASP A 187 5.27 -20.04 6.91
N LYS A 188 5.48 -20.22 5.59
CA LYS A 188 6.62 -20.99 5.07
C LYS A 188 7.95 -20.29 5.27
N ARG A 189 7.90 -18.98 5.49
CA ARG A 189 9.06 -18.15 5.82
C ARG A 189 8.66 -16.98 6.70
N GLN A 190 9.67 -16.39 7.33
CA GLN A 190 9.51 -15.15 8.07
C GLN A 190 9.00 -14.03 7.15
N TYR A 191 8.10 -13.21 7.70
CA TYR A 191 7.59 -11.99 7.09
C TYR A 191 8.59 -10.84 7.32
N PHE A 192 9.12 -10.26 6.26
CA PHE A 192 10.17 -9.24 6.30
C PHE A 192 9.64 -7.85 5.89
N MET A 193 10.44 -6.81 6.14
CA MET A 193 10.11 -5.44 5.71
C MET A 193 9.80 -5.34 4.21
N GLY A 194 10.49 -6.12 3.37
CA GLY A 194 10.18 -6.18 1.94
C GLY A 194 8.73 -6.60 1.66
N ASP A 195 8.20 -7.57 2.40
CA ASP A 195 6.79 -7.99 2.27
C ASP A 195 5.84 -6.90 2.70
N GLU A 196 6.18 -6.21 3.78
CA GLU A 196 5.36 -5.15 4.34
C GLU A 196 5.23 -3.95 3.39
N LEU A 197 6.35 -3.50 2.83
CA LEU A 197 6.37 -2.39 1.88
C LEU A 197 5.64 -2.76 0.59
N MET A 198 5.80 -3.99 0.10
CA MET A 198 5.06 -4.50 -1.05
C MET A 198 3.56 -4.61 -0.78
N ARG A 199 3.16 -5.11 0.40
CA ARG A 199 1.76 -5.20 0.83
C ARG A 199 1.09 -3.83 0.82
N GLN A 200 1.78 -2.82 1.36
CA GLN A 200 1.32 -1.44 1.38
C GLN A 200 1.41 -0.74 0.01
N GLY A 201 2.02 -1.36 -1.00
CA GLY A 201 2.21 -0.77 -2.32
C GLY A 201 3.17 0.41 -2.30
N LEU A 202 4.22 0.35 -1.50
CA LEU A 202 5.25 1.38 -1.36
C LEU A 202 6.51 0.96 -2.12
N ASN A 203 6.38 0.79 -3.45
CA ASN A 203 7.45 0.26 -4.30
C ASN A 203 8.75 1.06 -4.18
N GLU A 204 8.64 2.39 -4.01
CA GLU A 204 9.82 3.24 -3.84
C GLU A 204 10.57 2.96 -2.53
N MET A 205 9.84 2.77 -1.42
CA MET A 205 10.42 2.44 -0.13
C MET A 205 10.98 1.02 -0.14
N PHE A 206 10.28 0.10 -0.81
CA PHE A 206 10.75 -1.26 -1.04
C PHE A 206 12.11 -1.28 -1.75
N LEU A 207 12.26 -0.53 -2.85
CA LEU A 207 13.52 -0.46 -3.58
C LEU A 207 14.64 0.16 -2.76
N ASP A 208 14.34 1.13 -1.89
CA ASP A 208 15.33 1.71 -1.00
C ASP A 208 15.80 0.70 0.06
N TRP A 209 14.87 0.00 0.71
CA TRP A 209 15.18 -1.08 1.65
C TRP A 209 15.95 -2.21 0.97
N LEU A 210 15.56 -2.59 -0.25
CA LEU A 210 16.21 -3.63 -1.03
C LEU A 210 17.67 -3.27 -1.36
N GLY A 211 17.95 -1.99 -1.60
CA GLY A 211 19.31 -1.48 -1.76
C GLY A 211 20.13 -1.52 -0.46
N VAL A 212 19.58 -1.01 0.64
CA VAL A 212 20.30 -0.95 1.92
C VAL A 212 20.54 -2.35 2.52
N SER A 213 19.63 -3.29 2.29
CA SER A 213 19.82 -4.68 2.70
C SER A 213 20.91 -5.42 1.90
N GLY A 214 21.35 -4.88 0.76
CA GLY A 214 22.30 -5.54 -0.15
C GLY A 214 21.65 -6.59 -1.07
N LEU A 215 20.34 -6.84 -0.93
CA LEU A 215 19.59 -7.76 -1.79
C LEU A 215 19.50 -7.25 -3.24
N TRP A 216 19.51 -5.93 -3.44
CA TRP A 216 19.56 -5.33 -4.79
C TRP A 216 20.81 -5.75 -5.56
N ASP A 217 21.97 -5.75 -4.89
CA ASP A 217 23.24 -6.10 -5.54
C ASP A 217 23.31 -7.59 -5.88
N LEU A 218 22.73 -8.44 -5.03
CA LEU A 218 22.57 -9.86 -5.31
C LEU A 218 21.62 -10.09 -6.50
N TYR A 219 20.50 -9.37 -6.54
CA TYR A 219 19.57 -9.41 -7.66
C TYR A 219 20.24 -9.02 -8.99
N CYS A 220 21.00 -7.92 -9.01
CA CYS A 220 21.69 -7.45 -10.21
C CYS A 220 22.74 -8.43 -10.72
N LYS A 221 23.33 -9.27 -9.86
CA LYS A 221 24.27 -10.32 -10.27
C LYS A 221 23.59 -11.52 -10.94
N MET A 222 22.28 -11.69 -10.76
CA MET A 222 21.50 -12.76 -11.39
C MET A 222 20.88 -12.34 -12.74
N ALA A 223 20.68 -11.05 -12.96
CA ALA A 223 19.95 -10.48 -14.10
C ALA A 223 20.85 -10.29 -15.32
#